data_AF-A0A358IDL4-F1
#
_entry.id   AF-A0A358IDL4-F1
#
_cell.length_a   1.000
_cell.length_b   1.000
_cell.length_c   1.000
_cell.angle_alpha   90.00
_cell.angle_beta   90.00
_cell.angle_gamma   90.00
#
_symmetry.space_group_name_H-M   'P 1'
#
loop_
_entity.id
_entity.type
_entity.pdbx_description
1 polymer ?
#
loop_
_entity_poly.entity_id
_entity_poly.type
_entity_poly.pdbx_seq_one_letter_code
_entity_poly.pdbx_strand_id
1 'polypeptide(L)'
;MVDISASQESFLQTEVGTLERVLLRHARDAFGSSELVKAQWKGLNYLSEPRFDEACREYDQFAELLERLGVSIEWMTGGDLGLD
;
A
#
# COMPACT_ATOMS: atom_id res chain seq x y z
N MET A 1 -37.45 15.95 -3.77
CA MET A 1 -36.83 16.22 -2.46
C MET A 1 -35.92 15.05 -2.20
N VAL A 2 -34.64 15.19 -2.55
CA VAL A 2 -33.63 14.14 -2.34
C VAL A 2 -32.94 14.49 -1.03
N ASP A 3 -33.08 13.63 -0.04
CA ASP A 3 -32.35 13.73 1.22
C ASP A 3 -30.84 13.62 0.94
N ILE A 4 -30.17 14.78 0.94
CA ILE A 4 -28.72 14.88 0.98
C ILE A 4 -28.32 14.82 2.46
N SER A 5 -28.51 13.66 3.09
CA SER A 5 -27.77 13.32 4.31
C SER A 5 -26.63 12.40 3.91
N ALA A 6 -25.71 12.93 3.10
CA ALA A 6 -24.38 12.37 3.06
C ALA A 6 -23.74 12.75 4.39
N SER A 7 -23.61 11.77 5.29
CA SER A 7 -22.77 11.86 6.47
C SER A 7 -21.42 12.42 6.03
N GLN A 8 -21.06 13.61 6.50
CA GLN A 8 -19.74 14.16 6.29
C GLN A 8 -18.76 13.22 6.99
N GLU A 9 -18.09 12.34 6.24
CA GLU A 9 -16.98 11.55 6.77
C GLU A 9 -15.92 12.53 7.25
N SER A 10 -15.74 12.61 8.57
CA SER A 10 -14.76 13.47 9.20
C SER A 10 -13.39 12.84 9.05
N PHE A 11 -12.65 13.21 8.01
CA PHE A 11 -11.24 12.84 7.89
C PHE A 11 -10.44 13.50 9.03
N LEU A 12 -9.99 12.70 9.99
CA LEU A 12 -9.09 13.14 11.04
C LEU A 12 -7.68 13.22 10.46
N GLN A 13 -7.16 14.43 10.28
CA GLN A 13 -5.79 14.64 9.78
C GLN A 13 -4.79 14.57 10.95
N THR A 14 -4.35 13.37 11.29
CA THR A 14 -3.36 13.12 12.35
C THR A 14 -2.49 11.93 12.01
N GLU A 15 -1.21 12.01 12.34
CA GLU A 15 -0.23 10.94 12.13
C GLU A 15 -0.28 9.86 13.23
N VAL A 16 -1.06 10.08 14.30
CA VAL A 16 -1.12 9.20 15.49
C VAL A 16 -2.53 8.76 15.88
N GLY A 17 -3.55 9.22 15.14
CA GLY A 17 -4.93 8.79 15.36
C GLY A 17 -5.16 7.36 14.87
N THR A 18 -6.36 6.83 15.14
CA THR A 18 -6.78 5.53 14.61
C THR A 18 -6.77 5.57 13.08
N LEU A 19 -6.05 4.64 12.46
CA LEU A 19 -6.05 4.47 11.01
C LEU A 19 -7.34 3.75 10.58
N GLU A 20 -8.22 4.45 9.87
CA GLU A 20 -9.51 3.89 9.44
C GLU A 20 -9.47 3.34 8.00
N ARG A 21 -8.73 4.01 7.12
CA ARG A 21 -8.60 3.63 5.70
C ARG A 21 -7.19 3.90 5.19
N VAL A 22 -6.67 3.01 4.35
CA VAL A 22 -5.33 3.14 3.75
C VAL A 22 -5.34 2.67 2.31
N LEU A 23 -4.60 3.38 1.45
CA LEU A 23 -4.31 2.97 0.08
C LEU A 23 -3.00 2.17 0.07
N LEU A 24 -3.03 0.97 -0.50
CA LEU A 24 -1.90 0.05 -0.58
C LEU A 24 -1.65 -0.40 -2.03
N ARG A 25 -0.42 -0.83 -2.31
CA ARG A 25 -0.01 -1.48 -3.57
C ARG A 25 0.72 -2.76 -3.21
N HIS A 26 0.30 -3.90 -3.76
CA HIS A 26 0.97 -5.16 -3.46
C HIS A 26 2.47 -5.10 -3.81
N ALA A 27 3.30 -5.68 -2.95
CA ALA A 27 4.74 -5.76 -3.19
C ALA A 27 5.08 -6.45 -4.52
N ARG A 28 4.29 -7.45 -4.93
CA ARG A 28 4.46 -8.13 -6.24
C ARG A 28 4.29 -7.18 -7.43
N ASP A 29 3.41 -6.19 -7.32
CA ASP A 29 3.17 -5.20 -8.37
C ASP A 29 4.18 -4.05 -8.30
N ALA A 30 4.62 -3.68 -7.10
CA ALA A 30 5.62 -2.63 -6.90
C ALA A 30 7.04 -3.06 -7.33
N PHE A 31 7.43 -4.30 -7.06
CA PHE A 31 8.75 -4.83 -7.44
C PHE A 31 8.76 -5.54 -8.80
N GLY A 32 7.60 -6.04 -9.26
CA GLY A 32 7.44 -6.76 -10.52
C GLY A 32 7.98 -8.20 -10.49
N SER A 33 9.30 -8.37 -10.32
CA SER A 33 9.93 -9.70 -10.25
C SER A 33 11.32 -9.67 -9.61
N SER A 34 11.83 -10.85 -9.22
CA SER A 34 13.18 -10.98 -8.68
C SER A 34 14.28 -10.53 -9.65
N GLU A 35 14.05 -10.73 -10.96
CA GLU A 35 14.97 -10.34 -12.04
C GLU A 35 15.01 -8.82 -12.21
N LEU A 36 13.84 -8.17 -12.17
CA LEU A 36 13.75 -6.70 -12.23
C LEU A 36 14.44 -6.07 -11.02
N VAL A 37 14.16 -6.60 -9.82
CA VAL A 37 14.82 -6.17 -8.60
C VAL A 37 16.33 -6.26 -8.74
N LYS A 38 16.86 -7.43 -9.10
CA LYS A 38 18.31 -7.66 -9.29
C LYS A 38 18.92 -6.70 -10.31
N ALA A 39 18.20 -6.38 -11.38
CA ALA A 39 18.69 -5.50 -12.44
C ALA A 39 18.70 -4.02 -12.05
N GLN A 40 17.77 -3.57 -11.20
CA GLN A 40 17.46 -2.14 -11.06
C GLN A 40 17.73 -1.55 -9.66
N TRP A 41 17.74 -2.38 -8.60
CA TRP A 41 17.72 -1.87 -7.21
C TRP A 41 18.83 -0.84 -6.92
N LYS A 42 20.03 -1.06 -7.46
CA LYS A 42 21.17 -0.13 -7.30
C LYS A 42 20.92 1.22 -7.97
N GLY A 43 20.41 1.19 -9.21
CA GLY A 43 20.09 2.41 -9.96
C GLY A 43 18.93 3.19 -9.34
N LEU A 44 18.04 2.50 -8.62
CA LEU A 44 16.95 3.07 -7.84
C LEU A 44 17.36 3.47 -6.41
N ASN A 45 18.65 3.43 -6.07
CA ASN A 45 19.21 3.83 -4.77
C ASN A 45 18.65 3.06 -3.55
N TYR A 46 18.26 1.80 -3.72
CA TYR A 46 17.99 0.93 -2.58
C TYR A 46 19.29 0.62 -1.81
N LEU A 47 19.20 0.53 -0.48
CA LEU A 47 20.36 0.24 0.39
C LEU A 47 20.91 -1.18 0.20
N SER A 48 20.07 -2.12 -0.23
CA SER A 48 20.38 -3.53 -0.46
C SER A 48 19.35 -4.13 -1.41
N GLU A 49 19.69 -5.24 -2.08
CA GLU A 49 18.77 -5.98 -2.94
C GLU A 49 17.54 -6.49 -2.16
N PRO A 50 16.31 -6.03 -2.48
CA PRO A 50 15.09 -6.58 -1.92
C PRO A 50 14.96 -8.10 -2.16
N ARG A 51 14.60 -8.85 -1.13
CA ARG A 51 14.28 -10.28 -1.25
C ARG A 51 12.83 -10.42 -1.73
N PHE A 52 12.63 -10.47 -3.04
CA PHE A 52 11.30 -10.38 -3.68
C PHE A 52 10.22 -11.28 -3.05
N ASP A 53 10.48 -12.59 -2.95
CA ASP A 53 9.51 -13.54 -2.41
C ASP A 53 9.18 -13.28 -0.94
N GLU A 54 10.20 -12.89 -0.16
CA GLU A 54 10.01 -12.57 1.25
C GLU A 54 9.24 -11.26 1.43
N ALA A 55 9.55 -10.24 0.62
CA ALA A 55 8.84 -8.98 0.62
C ALA A 55 7.35 -9.17 0.26
N CYS A 56 7.04 -10.03 -0.73
CA CYS A 56 5.65 -10.36 -1.05
C CYS A 56 4.93 -11.01 0.15
N ARG A 57 5.55 -12.03 0.76
CA ARG A 57 4.97 -12.75 1.90
C ARG A 57 4.78 -11.84 3.11
N GLU A 58 5.78 -11.03 3.46
CA GLU A 58 5.71 -10.09 4.58
C GLU A 58 4.66 -9.01 4.35
N TYR A 59 4.54 -8.54 3.10
CA TYR A 59 3.53 -7.55 2.73
C TYR A 59 2.11 -8.10 2.80
N ASP A 60 1.88 -9.33 2.33
CA ASP A 60 0.58 -9.99 2.45
C ASP A 60 0.18 -10.14 3.93
N GLN A 61 1.11 -10.54 4.80
CA GLN A 61 0.88 -10.62 6.26
C GLN A 61 0.61 -9.25 6.89
N PHE A 62 1.28 -8.19 6.42
CA PHE A 62 1.01 -6.83 6.87
C PHE A 62 -0.41 -6.38 6.51
N ALA A 63 -0.86 -6.64 5.28
CA ALA A 63 -2.22 -6.32 4.85
C ALA A 63 -3.27 -7.10 5.67
N GLU A 64 -3.06 -8.39 5.88
CA GLU A 64 -3.93 -9.22 6.73
C GLU A 64 -4.04 -8.68 8.17
N LEU A 65 -2.93 -8.16 8.72
CA LEU A 65 -2.91 -7.56 10.06
C LEU A 65 -3.78 -6.29 10.10
N LEU A 66 -3.71 -5.44 9.09
CA LEU A 66 -4.51 -4.22 8.99
C LEU A 66 -6.01 -4.55 8.89
N GLU A 67 -6.39 -5.51 8.05
CA GLU A 67 -7.79 -5.94 7.94
C GLU A 67 -8.31 -6.53 9.26
N ARG A 68 -7.49 -7.35 9.95
CA ARG A 68 -7.82 -7.87 11.28
C ARG A 68 -8.01 -6.79 12.35
N LEU A 69 -7.34 -5.65 12.19
CA LEU A 69 -7.50 -4.47 13.05
C LEU A 69 -8.69 -3.59 12.65
N GLY A 70 -9.43 -3.96 11.60
CA GLY A 70 -10.60 -3.24 11.12
C GLY A 70 -10.28 -2.08 10.17
N VAL A 71 -9.04 -1.98 9.68
CA VAL A 71 -8.64 -0.97 8.70
C VAL A 71 -9.18 -1.34 7.33
N SER A 72 -9.85 -0.40 6.66
CA SER A 72 -10.28 -0.59 5.27
C SER A 72 -9.10 -0.41 4.32
N ILE A 73 -8.76 -1.43 3.54
CA ILE A 73 -7.70 -1.36 2.54
C ILE A 73 -8.29 -1.09 1.16
N GLU A 74 -7.82 -0.03 0.53
CA GLU A 74 -8.03 0.23 -0.89
C GLU A 74 -6.77 -0.20 -1.66
N TRP A 75 -6.94 -0.91 -2.76
CA TRP A 75 -5.83 -1.40 -3.57
C TRP A 75 -5.63 -0.51 -4.79
N MET A 76 -4.41 -0.02 -4.97
CA MET A 76 -4.05 0.80 -6.13
C MET A 76 -4.07 -0.04 -7.41
N THR A 77 -4.89 0.36 -8.37
CA THR A 77 -4.99 -0.31 -9.68
C THR A 77 -4.13 0.41 -10.73
N GLY A 78 -3.15 -0.30 -11.30
CA GLY A 78 -2.39 0.13 -12.48
C GLY A 78 -1.27 1.17 -12.25
N GLY A 79 -0.45 1.35 -13.30
CA GLY A 79 0.52 2.45 -13.47
C GLY A 79 1.90 2.28 -12.80
N ASP A 80 2.94 2.81 -13.45
CA ASP A 80 4.28 3.06 -12.88
C ASP A 80 4.39 4.48 -12.26
N LEU A 81 3.26 5.18 -12.19
CA LEU A 81 3.18 6.50 -11.56
C LEU A 81 3.13 6.36 -10.05
N GLY A 82 3.82 7.29 -9.37
CA GLY A 82 3.78 7.44 -7.93
C GLY A 82 2.42 7.95 -7.46
N LEU A 83 2.36 8.37 -6.20
CA LEU A 83 1.18 9.05 -5.64
C LEU A 83 1.28 10.59 -5.83
N ASP A 84 1.83 11.04 -6.96
CA ASP A 84 2.15 12.45 -7.24
C ASP A 84 1.03 13.26 -7.93
#